data_AF-A0A800DKW6-F1
#
_entry.id   AF-A0A800DKW6-F1
#
_cell.length_a   1.000
_cell.length_b   1.000
_cell.length_c   1.000
_cell.angle_alpha   90.00
_cell.angle_beta   90.00
_cell.angle_gamma   90.00
#
_symmetry.space_group_name_H-M   'P 1'
#
loop_
_entity.id
_entity.type
_entity.pdbx_description
1 polymer ?
#
loop_
_entity_poly.entity_id
_entity_poly.type
_entity_poly.pdbx_seq_one_letter_code
_entity_poly.pdbx_strand_id
1 'polypeptide(L)'
;MERRGPDVAVAGRSVELDPSQEDQWKEARRRLAAGLAVPTVAELGLDPELVHLLLRRGDLVRLSDALVFLPDQIEEIRRLLAKMPPDFTVADFRDAAGLSLKYAVPILEWADREGLTTRRGDTRNVR
;
A
#
# COMPACT_ATOMS: atom_id res chain seq x y z
N MET A 1 30.30 28.92 15.72
CA MET A 1 30.34 29.15 14.26
C MET A 1 29.91 27.85 13.62
N GLU A 2 28.64 27.71 13.24
CA GLU A 2 28.16 26.66 12.33
C GLU A 2 26.80 27.10 11.79
N ARG A 3 26.71 27.14 10.46
CA ARG A 3 25.63 27.76 9.69
C ARG A 3 24.42 26.82 9.66
N ARG A 4 23.25 27.29 10.11
CA ARG A 4 21.96 26.66 9.80
C ARG A 4 21.59 27.02 8.36
N GLY A 5 21.37 26.01 7.52
CA GLY A 5 20.75 26.17 6.21
C GLY A 5 19.31 26.67 6.36
N PRO A 6 18.73 27.30 5.31
CA PRO A 6 17.38 27.81 5.38
C PRO A 6 16.40 26.65 5.17
N ASP A 7 16.05 25.96 6.25
CA ASP A 7 14.81 25.18 6.26
C ASP A 7 13.65 26.18 6.27
N VAL A 8 13.18 26.52 5.07
CA VAL A 8 11.94 27.27 4.88
C VAL A 8 10.80 26.35 5.29
N ALA A 9 10.49 26.37 6.58
CA ALA A 9 9.23 25.90 7.11
C ALA A 9 8.12 26.82 6.57
N VAL A 10 7.37 26.36 5.56
CA VAL A 10 6.05 26.93 5.31
C VAL A 10 5.08 26.29 6.31
N ALA A 11 4.78 27.10 7.32
CA ALA A 11 3.84 26.82 8.39
C ALA A 11 2.50 26.27 7.89
N GLY A 12 2.00 25.22 8.54
CA GLY A 12 0.61 25.16 9.01
C GLY A 12 -0.52 25.16 7.97
N ARG A 13 -0.28 24.77 6.72
CA ARG A 13 -1.42 24.39 5.86
C ARG A 13 -1.87 23.01 6.31
N SER A 14 -2.96 22.96 7.08
CA SER A 14 -3.81 21.76 7.12
C SER A 14 -3.96 21.31 5.68
N VAL A 15 -3.35 20.16 5.33
CA VAL A 15 -3.36 19.71 3.94
C VAL A 15 -4.70 19.01 3.70
N GLU A 16 -5.74 19.82 3.80
CA GLU A 16 -7.10 19.50 3.39
C GLU A 16 -7.11 19.45 1.87
N LEU A 17 -7.79 18.44 1.33
CA LEU A 17 -7.98 18.32 -0.11
C LEU A 17 -8.85 19.49 -0.56
N ASP A 18 -8.50 20.13 -1.67
CA ASP A 18 -9.46 21.01 -2.33
C ASP A 18 -10.64 20.19 -2.90
N PRO A 19 -11.77 20.82 -3.27
CA PRO A 19 -12.93 20.07 -3.76
C PRO A 19 -12.65 19.17 -4.97
N SER A 20 -11.74 19.56 -5.87
CA SER A 20 -11.37 18.74 -7.02
C SER A 20 -10.54 17.53 -6.60
N GLN A 21 -9.59 17.72 -5.68
CA GLN A 21 -8.81 16.64 -5.09
C GLN A 21 -9.69 15.67 -4.27
N GLU A 22 -10.71 16.19 -3.58
CA GLU A 22 -11.66 15.37 -2.84
C GLU A 22 -12.50 14.50 -3.76
N ASP A 23 -12.99 15.04 -4.87
CA ASP A 23 -13.73 14.28 -5.88
C ASP A 23 -12.85 13.21 -6.55
N GLN A 24 -11.61 13.56 -6.93
CA GLN A 24 -10.63 12.60 -7.46
C GLN A 24 -10.33 11.48 -6.45
N TRP A 25 -10.12 11.85 -5.18
CA TRP A 25 -9.85 10.89 -4.13
C TRP A 25 -11.05 9.96 -3.89
N LYS A 26 -12.26 10.49 -3.85
CA LYS A 26 -13.49 9.71 -3.69
C LYS A 26 -13.67 8.67 -4.80
N GLU A 27 -13.37 9.05 -6.04
CA GLU A 27 -13.37 8.14 -7.19
C GLU A 27 -12.31 7.04 -7.03
N ALA A 28 -11.06 7.43 -6.79
CA ALA A 28 -9.94 6.49 -6.61
C ALA A 28 -10.18 5.52 -5.45
N ARG A 29 -10.62 6.02 -4.30
CA ARG A 29 -10.96 5.21 -3.11
C ARG A 29 -12.04 4.19 -3.42
N ARG A 30 -13.07 4.55 -4.19
CA ARG A 30 -14.12 3.61 -4.59
C ARG A 30 -13.56 2.48 -5.44
N ARG A 31 -12.67 2.80 -6.39
CA ARG A 31 -12.02 1.81 -7.26
C ARG A 31 -11.08 0.89 -6.49
N LEU A 32 -10.33 1.42 -5.51
CA LEU A 32 -9.48 0.63 -4.61
C LEU A 32 -10.30 -0.30 -3.72
N ALA A 33 -11.41 0.20 -3.16
CA ALA A 33 -12.28 -0.56 -2.25
C ALA A 33 -13.02 -1.74 -2.91
N ALA A 34 -12.91 -1.92 -4.24
CA ALA A 34 -13.52 -3.05 -4.95
C ALA A 34 -12.86 -4.40 -4.62
N GLY A 35 -11.62 -4.40 -4.11
CA GLY A 35 -10.93 -5.62 -3.67
C GLY A 35 -9.41 -5.49 -3.77
N LEU A 36 -8.69 -6.57 -3.43
CA LEU A 36 -7.22 -6.58 -3.38
C LEU A 36 -6.54 -6.58 -4.77
N ALA A 37 -7.30 -6.84 -5.85
CA ALA A 37 -6.84 -6.66 -7.22
C ALA A 37 -6.95 -5.18 -7.64
N VAL A 38 -6.23 -4.32 -6.93
CA VAL A 38 -6.32 -2.86 -7.07
C VAL A 38 -5.83 -2.36 -8.44
N PRO A 39 -6.39 -1.25 -8.95
CA PRO A 39 -5.75 -0.50 -10.03
C PRO A 39 -4.36 -0.03 -9.61
N THR A 40 -3.46 0.08 -10.58
CA THR A 40 -2.15 0.70 -10.39
C THR A 40 -2.27 2.20 -10.11
N VAL A 41 -1.23 2.79 -9.52
CA VAL A 41 -1.14 4.24 -9.29
C VAL A 41 -1.39 5.02 -10.58
N ALA A 42 -0.86 4.56 -11.72
CA ALA A 42 -1.08 5.19 -13.02
C ALA A 42 -2.55 5.09 -13.48
N GLU A 43 -3.21 3.94 -13.26
CA GLU A 43 -4.62 3.74 -13.63
C GLU A 43 -5.60 4.53 -12.74
N LEU A 44 -5.19 4.93 -11.54
CA LEU A 44 -6.00 5.77 -10.66
C LEU A 44 -6.20 7.19 -11.19
N GLY A 45 -5.27 7.69 -12.00
CA GLY A 45 -5.35 9.04 -12.58
C GLY A 45 -5.24 10.16 -11.54
N LEU A 46 -4.67 9.88 -10.38
CA LEU A 46 -4.41 10.88 -9.35
C LEU A 46 -3.14 11.67 -9.67
N ASP A 47 -3.14 12.96 -9.34
CA ASP A 47 -1.93 13.78 -9.38
C ASP A 47 -0.83 13.19 -8.45
N PRO A 48 0.45 13.16 -8.85
CA PRO A 48 1.53 12.65 -8.01
C PRO A 48 1.65 13.32 -6.64
N GLU A 49 1.38 14.62 -6.54
CA GLU A 49 1.39 15.36 -5.26
C GLU A 49 0.24 14.89 -4.36
N LEU A 50 -0.93 14.61 -4.94
CA LEU A 50 -2.08 14.06 -4.23
C LEU A 50 -1.79 12.65 -3.72
N VAL A 51 -1.16 11.78 -4.52
CA VAL A 51 -0.73 10.45 -4.06
C VAL A 51 0.24 10.56 -2.90
N HIS A 52 1.25 11.43 -3.01
CA HIS A 52 2.23 11.64 -1.93
C HIS A 52 1.57 12.16 -0.65
N LEU A 53 0.62 13.08 -0.78
CA LEU A 53 -0.17 13.58 0.33
C LEU A 53 -0.96 12.45 1.01
N LEU A 54 -1.71 11.65 0.26
CA LEU A 54 -2.53 10.56 0.78
C LEU A 54 -1.67 9.48 1.47
N LEU A 55 -0.47 9.20 0.94
CA LEU A 55 0.51 8.33 1.60
C LEU A 55 1.00 8.93 2.92
N ARG A 56 1.34 10.22 2.97
CA ARG A 56 1.77 10.89 4.20
C ARG A 56 0.68 10.97 5.27
N ARG A 57 -0.59 11.10 4.86
CA ARG A 57 -1.76 11.09 5.75
C ARG A 57 -2.13 9.70 6.27
N GLY A 58 -1.61 8.64 5.64
CA GLY A 58 -1.97 7.26 5.94
C GLY A 58 -3.30 6.82 5.31
N ASP A 59 -3.87 7.62 4.40
CA ASP A 59 -5.06 7.27 3.62
C ASP A 59 -4.76 6.20 2.55
N LEU A 60 -3.49 6.10 2.15
CA LEU A 60 -2.95 5.05 1.29
C LEU A 60 -1.72 4.41 1.94
N VAL A 61 -1.50 3.14 1.63
CA VAL A 61 -0.30 2.38 2.00
C VAL A 61 0.36 1.87 0.73
N ARG A 62 1.66 2.13 0.57
CA ARG A 62 2.42 1.72 -0.61
C ARG A 62 3.02 0.34 -0.43
N LEU A 63 2.61 -0.62 -1.27
CA LEU A 63 3.16 -1.97 -1.26
C LEU A 63 4.25 -2.14 -2.32
N SER A 64 4.13 -1.43 -3.45
CA SER A 64 5.17 -1.33 -4.48
C SER A 64 5.14 0.01 -5.19
N ASP A 65 6.03 0.24 -6.15
CA ASP A 65 6.03 1.48 -6.95
C ASP A 65 4.72 1.65 -7.74
N ALA A 66 4.13 0.53 -8.17
CA ALA A 66 2.92 0.51 -8.97
C ALA A 66 1.63 0.37 -8.15
N LEU A 67 1.68 -0.14 -6.92
CA LEU A 67 0.48 -0.51 -6.14
C LEU A 67 0.40 0.21 -4.81
N VAL A 68 -0.77 0.83 -4.59
CA VAL A 68 -1.20 1.42 -3.33
C VAL A 68 -2.51 0.77 -2.90
N PHE A 69 -2.67 0.62 -1.59
CA PHE A 69 -3.84 -0.01 -0.98
C PHE A 69 -4.41 0.91 0.08
N LEU A 70 -5.69 0.71 0.41
CA LEU A 70 -6.33 1.35 1.54
C LEU A 70 -5.91 0.66 2.85
N PRO A 71 -5.95 1.37 4.00
CA PRO A 71 -5.59 0.78 5.30
C PRO A 71 -6.42 -0.46 5.69
N ASP A 72 -7.71 -0.49 5.35
CA ASP A 72 -8.59 -1.63 5.61
C ASP A 72 -8.20 -2.89 4.80
N GLN A 73 -7.69 -2.70 3.58
CA GLN A 73 -7.13 -3.77 2.75
C GLN A 73 -5.82 -4.32 3.34
N ILE A 74 -5.02 -3.48 4.00
CA ILE A 74 -3.83 -3.95 4.73
C ILE A 74 -4.24 -4.87 5.88
N GLU A 75 -5.28 -4.52 6.61
CA GLU A 75 -5.83 -5.38 7.66
C GLU A 75 -6.39 -6.70 7.10
N GLU A 76 -6.97 -6.67 5.90
CA GLU A 76 -7.38 -7.89 5.19
C GLU A 76 -6.19 -8.78 4.82
N ILE A 77 -5.13 -8.19 4.27
CA ILE A 77 -3.88 -8.90 3.96
C ILE A 77 -3.29 -9.53 5.22
N ARG A 78 -3.26 -8.81 6.35
CA ARG A 78 -2.80 -9.35 7.64
C ARG A 78 -3.64 -10.56 8.07
N ARG A 79 -4.96 -10.50 7.92
CA ARG A 79 -5.86 -11.62 8.23
C ARG A 79 -5.66 -12.82 7.30
N LEU A 80 -5.36 -12.59 6.02
CA LEU A 80 -5.05 -13.66 5.07
C LEU A 80 -3.72 -14.33 5.43
N LEU A 81 -2.68 -13.53 5.69
CA LEU A 81 -1.38 -14.02 6.13
C LEU A 81 -1.50 -14.88 7.40
N ALA A 82 -2.23 -14.41 8.41
CA ALA A 82 -2.41 -15.16 9.66
C ALA A 82 -3.08 -16.54 9.51
N LYS A 83 -3.74 -16.80 8.38
CA LYS A 83 -4.37 -18.09 8.07
C LYS A 83 -3.47 -19.01 7.22
N MET A 84 -2.34 -18.51 6.74
CA MET A 84 -1.43 -19.31 5.91
C MET A 84 -0.78 -20.42 6.73
N PRO A 85 -0.63 -21.63 6.16
CA PRO A 85 0.13 -22.68 6.83
C PRO A 85 1.62 -22.29 6.94
N PRO A 86 2.38 -22.93 7.84
CA PRO A 86 3.83 -22.85 7.82
C PRO A 86 4.40 -23.23 6.45
N ASP A 87 5.52 -22.62 6.09
CA ASP A 87 6.25 -22.85 4.83
C ASP A 87 5.39 -22.72 3.56
N PHE A 88 4.45 -21.77 3.53
CA PHE A 88 3.62 -21.52 2.34
C PHE A 88 4.44 -20.89 1.20
N THR A 89 4.12 -21.25 -0.04
CA THR A 89 4.69 -20.68 -1.26
C THR A 89 3.92 -19.43 -1.71
N VAL A 90 4.49 -18.68 -2.67
CA VAL A 90 3.75 -17.57 -3.31
C VAL A 90 2.46 -18.07 -3.99
N ALA A 91 2.47 -19.28 -4.56
CA ALA A 91 1.29 -19.87 -5.21
C ALA A 91 0.18 -20.18 -4.18
N ASP A 92 0.55 -20.69 -3.00
CA ASP A 92 -0.41 -20.96 -1.93
C ASP A 92 -1.11 -19.66 -1.47
N PHE A 93 -0.34 -18.58 -1.28
CA PHE A 93 -0.92 -17.29 -0.91
C PHE A 93 -1.80 -16.72 -2.02
N ARG A 94 -1.35 -16.81 -3.28
CA ARG A 94 -2.13 -16.40 -4.46
C ARG A 94 -3.50 -17.06 -4.44
N ASP A 95 -3.54 -18.37 -4.24
CA ASP A 95 -4.76 -19.17 -4.27
C ASP A 95 -5.66 -18.88 -3.08
N ALA A 96 -5.08 -18.76 -1.88
CA ALA A 96 -5.82 -18.38 -0.68
C ALA A 96 -6.43 -16.96 -0.77
N ALA A 97 -5.73 -16.02 -1.40
CA ALA A 97 -6.19 -14.65 -1.59
C ALA A 97 -7.10 -14.48 -2.82
N GLY A 98 -7.23 -15.47 -3.69
CA GLY A 98 -7.96 -15.35 -4.96
C GLY A 98 -7.36 -14.30 -5.90
N LEU A 99 -6.03 -14.10 -5.84
CA LEU A 99 -5.31 -13.08 -6.60
C LEU A 99 -4.50 -13.67 -7.75
N SER A 100 -3.92 -12.83 -8.59
CA SER A 100 -2.86 -13.25 -9.50
C SER A 100 -1.48 -12.97 -8.90
N LEU A 101 -0.43 -13.56 -9.48
CA LEU A 101 0.96 -13.32 -9.05
C LEU A 101 1.37 -11.84 -9.13
N LYS A 102 0.76 -11.06 -10.04
CA LYS A 102 0.93 -9.60 -10.14
C LYS A 102 0.67 -8.90 -8.81
N TYR A 103 -0.25 -9.40 -7.99
CA TYR A 103 -0.59 -8.82 -6.69
C TYR A 103 0.04 -9.61 -5.54
N ALA A 104 0.04 -10.95 -5.62
CA ALA A 104 0.57 -11.79 -4.55
C ALA A 104 2.06 -11.53 -4.25
N VAL A 105 2.90 -11.38 -5.29
CA VAL A 105 4.33 -11.12 -5.13
C VAL A 105 4.60 -9.79 -4.39
N PRO A 106 4.11 -8.62 -4.86
CA PRO A 106 4.39 -7.36 -4.17
C PRO A 106 3.76 -7.30 -2.77
N ILE A 107 2.64 -7.97 -2.53
CA ILE A 107 2.07 -8.08 -1.19
C ILE A 107 3.01 -8.83 -0.25
N LEU A 108 3.55 -9.97 -0.69
CA LEU A 108 4.47 -10.76 0.13
C LEU A 108 5.83 -10.08 0.29
N GLU A 109 6.32 -9.37 -0.71
CA GLU A 109 7.54 -8.55 -0.59
C GLU A 109 7.36 -7.41 0.39
N TRP A 110 6.19 -6.75 0.39
CA TRP A 110 5.83 -5.78 1.43
C TRP A 110 5.76 -6.44 2.81
N ALA A 111 5.09 -7.59 2.94
CA ALA A 111 4.98 -8.31 4.21
C ALA A 111 6.35 -8.76 4.77
N ASP A 112 7.27 -9.17 3.89
CA ASP A 112 8.64 -9.51 4.26
C ASP A 112 9.39 -8.27 4.79
N ARG A 113 9.23 -7.10 4.14
CA ARG A 113 9.84 -5.82 4.57
C ARG A 113 9.28 -5.32 5.90
N GLU A 114 7.97 -5.45 6.09
CA GLU A 114 7.29 -5.10 7.34
C GLU A 114 7.55 -6.13 8.47
N GLY A 115 8.26 -7.22 8.15
CA GLY A 115 8.58 -8.26 9.11
C GLY A 115 7.40 -9.12 9.53
N LEU A 116 6.31 -9.13 8.75
CA LEU A 116 5.14 -9.99 8.96
C LEU A 116 5.39 -11.41 8.48
N THR A 117 6.25 -11.58 7.48
CA THR A 117 6.68 -12.86 6.96
C THR A 117 8.20 -12.96 6.89
N THR A 118 8.72 -14.17 6.79
CA THR A 118 10.14 -14.41 6.52
C THR A 118 10.28 -15.45 5.42
N ARG A 119 10.94 -15.06 4.33
CA ARG A 119 11.25 -15.92 3.20
C ARG A 119 12.39 -16.88 3.52
N ARG A 120 12.21 -18.16 3.18
CA ARG A 120 13.22 -19.23 3.24
C ARG A 120 13.19 -20.00 1.92
N GLY A 121 14.10 -19.66 1.00
CA GLY A 121 14.04 -20.20 -0.36
C GLY A 121 12.76 -19.77 -1.08
N ASP A 122 11.93 -20.74 -1.46
CA ASP A 122 10.67 -20.52 -2.17
C ASP A 122 9.44 -20.46 -1.25
N THR A 123 9.63 -20.69 0.05
CA THR A 123 8.56 -20.66 1.06
C THR A 123 8.68 -19.47 2.00
N ARG A 124 7.62 -19.22 2.75
CA ARG A 124 7.52 -18.19 3.80
C ARG A 124 6.87 -18.75 5.05
N ASN A 125 7.23 -18.16 6.18
CA ASN A 125 6.52 -18.33 7.44
C ASN A 125 6.02 -16.98 7.94
N VAL A 126 4.82 -16.96 8.52
CA VAL A 126 4.30 -15.81 9.27
C VAL A 126 5.07 -15.71 10.59
N ARG A 127 5.42 -14.50 11.01
CA ARG A 127 6.11 -14.25 12.29
C ARG A 127 5.17 -14.20 13.48
#